data_AF-A0A3F2S1V7-F1
#
_entry.id   AF-A0A3F2S1V7-F1
#
_cell.length_a   1.000
_cell.length_b   1.000
_cell.length_c   1.000
_cell.angle_alpha   90.00
_cell.angle_beta   90.00
_cell.angle_gamma   90.00
#
_symmetry.space_group_name_H-M   'P 1'
#
loop_
_entity.id
_entity.type
_entity.pdbx_description
1 polymer ?
#
loop_
_entity_poly.entity_id
_entity_poly.type
_entity_poly.pdbx_seq_one_letter_code
_entity_poly.pdbx_strand_id
1 'polypeptide(L)'
;MELVSLPAACDAHPFVANMTLGPLSIDYVHIHYCSLAGLPLLSALLLLLWLAALFYFLGSTADGYFSPTLASLSDRLRVPHDVSGVTFLAFGNGAPDVFSAIAAYSSGVGEAGINELLGGAVFVSTVVVGAVAVASSVQVQRWAFVRDVGAFLASLLLLMMLAISSSGGDLGDTAVAALLFLALYGLYVASVVFPVCVARYRAAEAEIRDAEIVKKTSMMISAFWHALSPRVAVGYITRASNSLLGLTVLAWGNSVGDLITDVSVARAGFPQMAIAGCFGGPVFNVLLGLGLPMLYACVRGRSEDLALDIHAWISLSFLFVSLTSSLLVFRRHRYHCPPWYGKLLMVYYFIYSLLNLAVAFRVVIV
;
A
#
# COMPACT_ATOMS: atom_id res chain seq x y z
N MET A 1 8.40 -53.33 21.50
CA MET A 1 7.45 -52.55 20.68
C MET A 1 6.76 -51.60 21.66
N GLU A 2 7.50 -50.60 22.10
CA GLU A 2 6.97 -49.55 22.98
C GLU A 2 6.29 -48.52 22.09
N LEU A 3 5.01 -48.25 22.37
CA LEU A 3 4.31 -47.11 21.81
C LEU A 3 5.05 -45.85 22.25
N VAL A 4 5.71 -45.18 21.30
CA VAL A 4 6.24 -43.83 21.49
C VAL A 4 5.05 -42.92 21.77
N SER A 5 4.92 -42.51 23.02
CA SER A 5 3.99 -41.48 23.48
C SER A 5 4.34 -40.14 22.82
N LEU A 6 3.48 -39.64 21.93
CA LEU A 6 3.19 -38.20 21.84
C LEU A 6 2.12 -37.89 22.91
N PRO A 7 2.08 -36.71 23.59
CA PRO A 7 2.68 -35.43 23.20
C PRO A 7 3.40 -34.68 24.34
N ALA A 8 4.52 -34.01 24.07
CA ALA A 8 5.04 -32.98 24.97
C ALA A 8 4.44 -31.63 24.57
N ALA A 9 3.52 -31.13 25.41
CA ALA A 9 2.86 -29.82 25.46
C ALA A 9 3.03 -28.90 24.25
N CYS A 10 1.97 -28.72 23.46
CA CYS A 10 1.99 -27.78 22.35
C CYS A 10 2.26 -26.33 22.77
N ASP A 11 1.87 -25.97 23.99
CA ASP A 11 2.10 -24.66 24.59
C ASP A 11 3.58 -24.42 24.98
N ALA A 12 4.41 -25.46 25.00
CA ALA A 12 5.84 -25.33 25.31
C ALA A 12 6.69 -25.05 24.06
N HIS A 13 6.10 -25.10 22.85
CA HIS A 13 6.83 -24.79 21.63
C HIS A 13 7.07 -23.26 21.59
N PRO A 14 8.33 -22.79 21.43
CA PRO A 14 8.66 -21.36 21.51
C PRO A 14 7.91 -20.51 20.48
N PHE A 15 7.43 -21.13 19.39
CA PHE A 15 6.61 -20.50 18.36
C PHE A 15 5.12 -20.41 18.71
N VAL A 16 4.59 -21.27 19.58
CA VAL A 16 3.16 -21.29 19.98
C VAL A 16 2.92 -20.40 21.19
N ALA A 17 3.89 -20.35 22.12
CA ALA A 17 3.78 -19.61 23.38
C ALA A 17 3.67 -18.08 23.23
N ASN A 18 3.95 -17.52 22.04
CA ASN A 18 4.12 -16.08 21.82
C ASN A 18 3.31 -15.51 20.64
N MET A 19 2.33 -16.25 20.11
CA MET A 19 1.69 -15.88 18.83
C MET A 19 0.24 -15.43 18.98
N THR A 20 -0.13 -14.36 18.28
CA THR A 20 -1.51 -13.85 18.21
C THR A 20 -2.31 -14.58 17.13
N LEU A 21 -3.62 -14.71 17.35
CA LEU A 21 -4.59 -15.19 16.36
C LEU A 21 -4.38 -14.48 15.00
N GLY A 22 -4.37 -15.24 13.91
CA GLY A 22 -4.33 -14.69 12.56
C GLY A 22 -5.69 -14.15 12.12
N PRO A 23 -5.83 -13.65 10.87
CA PRO A 23 -7.08 -13.15 10.32
C PRO A 23 -8.25 -14.12 10.54
N LEU A 24 -9.43 -13.57 10.83
CA LEU A 24 -10.65 -14.29 11.26
C LEU A 24 -10.55 -14.96 12.63
N SER A 25 -9.59 -14.54 13.47
CA SER A 25 -9.35 -15.12 14.79
C SER A 25 -9.00 -16.61 14.71
N ILE A 26 -8.21 -17.01 13.71
CA ILE A 26 -7.77 -18.39 13.51
C ILE A 26 -6.29 -18.50 13.90
N ASP A 27 -5.97 -19.45 14.77
CA ASP A 27 -4.59 -19.76 15.13
C ASP A 27 -3.99 -20.81 14.17
N TYR A 28 -3.38 -20.31 13.09
CA TYR A 28 -2.76 -21.16 12.07
C TYR A 28 -1.60 -21.99 12.59
N VAL A 29 -0.87 -21.47 13.59
CA VAL A 29 0.31 -22.11 14.16
C VAL A 29 -0.12 -23.25 15.07
N HIS A 30 -1.14 -23.04 15.90
CA HIS A 30 -1.76 -24.11 16.68
C HIS A 30 -2.41 -25.18 15.79
N ILE A 31 -3.05 -24.81 14.68
CA ILE A 31 -3.57 -25.79 13.71
C ILE A 31 -2.43 -26.65 13.16
N HIS A 32 -1.29 -26.06 12.81
CA HIS A 32 -0.16 -26.77 12.23
C HIS A 32 0.60 -27.65 13.22
N TYR A 33 1.03 -27.07 14.34
CA TYR A 33 1.90 -27.73 15.30
C TYR A 33 1.16 -28.53 16.37
N CYS A 34 -0.13 -28.24 16.61
CA CYS A 34 -0.90 -28.88 17.68
C CYS A 34 -2.00 -29.79 17.14
N SER A 35 -2.89 -29.26 16.30
CA SER A 35 -4.08 -30.00 15.84
C SER A 35 -3.72 -31.07 14.80
N LEU A 36 -2.76 -30.77 13.92
CA LEU A 36 -2.29 -31.66 12.85
C LEU A 36 -0.82 -32.05 12.99
N ALA A 37 -0.29 -32.08 14.23
CA ALA A 37 1.10 -32.38 14.54
C ALA A 37 1.60 -33.70 13.93
N GLY A 38 0.73 -34.71 13.83
CA GLY A 38 1.06 -36.02 13.26
C GLY A 38 1.12 -36.05 11.72
N LEU A 39 0.66 -35.00 11.04
CA LEU A 39 0.56 -34.92 9.57
C LEU A 39 0.95 -33.50 9.06
N PRO A 40 2.21 -33.07 9.23
CA PRO A 40 2.64 -31.70 8.91
C PRO A 40 2.49 -31.36 7.42
N LEU A 41 2.71 -32.32 6.52
CA LEU A 41 2.51 -32.13 5.07
C LEU A 41 1.03 -31.87 4.72
N LEU A 42 0.10 -32.60 5.35
CA LEU A 42 -1.33 -32.38 5.14
C LEU A 42 -1.74 -31.00 5.69
N SER A 43 -1.25 -30.64 6.87
CA SER A 43 -1.50 -29.32 7.44
C SER A 43 -0.96 -28.20 6.54
N ALA A 44 0.28 -28.31 6.05
CA ALA A 44 0.86 -27.34 5.13
C ALA A 44 0.03 -27.22 3.85
N LEU A 45 -0.43 -28.35 3.27
CA LEU A 45 -1.28 -28.35 2.09
C LEU A 45 -2.64 -27.69 2.34
N LEU A 46 -3.28 -27.98 3.49
CA LEU A 46 -4.55 -27.35 3.87
C LEU A 46 -4.40 -25.84 4.10
N LEU A 47 -3.31 -25.40 4.73
CA LEU A 47 -3.01 -23.98 4.93
C LEU A 47 -2.71 -23.29 3.60
N LEU A 48 -2.03 -23.95 2.65
CA LEU A 48 -1.81 -23.43 1.30
C LEU A 48 -3.12 -23.31 0.52
N LEU A 49 -4.02 -24.29 0.62
CA LEU A 49 -5.35 -24.23 0.01
C LEU A 49 -6.20 -23.12 0.64
N TRP A 50 -6.15 -22.97 1.97
CA TRP A 50 -6.83 -21.89 2.68
C TRP A 50 -6.31 -20.52 2.26
N LEU A 51 -5.00 -20.35 2.16
CA LEU A 51 -4.36 -19.14 1.66
C LEU A 51 -4.80 -18.83 0.22
N ALA A 52 -4.85 -19.83 -0.66
CA ALA A 52 -5.35 -19.68 -2.02
C ALA A 52 -6.83 -19.27 -2.05
N ALA A 53 -7.66 -19.83 -1.16
CA ALA A 53 -9.06 -19.44 -1.03
C ALA A 53 -9.22 -17.98 -0.56
N LEU A 54 -8.42 -17.53 0.41
CA LEU A 54 -8.44 -16.14 0.87
C LEU A 54 -8.08 -15.18 -0.27
N PHE A 55 -7.06 -15.48 -1.08
CA PHE A 55 -6.72 -14.66 -2.25
C PHE A 55 -7.81 -14.67 -3.32
N TYR A 56 -8.45 -15.82 -3.55
CA TYR A 56 -9.59 -15.90 -4.45
C TYR A 56 -10.76 -15.02 -3.98
N PHE A 57 -11.11 -15.05 -2.69
CA PHE A 57 -12.16 -14.20 -2.14
C PHE A 57 -11.81 -12.72 -2.22
N LEU A 58 -10.55 -12.36 -1.96
CA LEU A 58 -10.07 -10.99 -2.10
C LEU A 58 -10.24 -10.50 -3.54
N GLY A 59 -9.82 -11.30 -4.53
CA GLY A 59 -10.00 -10.98 -5.95
C GLY A 59 -11.44 -10.92 -6.41
N SER A 60 -12.24 -11.91 -6.04
CA SER A 60 -13.68 -11.91 -6.36
C SER A 60 -14.40 -10.71 -5.76
N THR A 61 -14.00 -10.26 -4.57
CA THR A 61 -14.58 -9.07 -3.93
C THR A 61 -14.12 -7.78 -4.61
N ALA A 62 -12.84 -7.72 -5.01
CA ALA A 62 -12.27 -6.60 -5.74
C ALA A 62 -12.92 -6.42 -7.13
N ASP A 63 -13.10 -7.52 -7.86
CA ASP A 63 -13.76 -7.56 -9.17
C ASP A 63 -15.26 -7.25 -9.05
N GLY A 64 -15.96 -7.90 -8.12
CA GLY A 64 -17.42 -7.86 -8.03
C GLY A 64 -18.00 -6.62 -7.37
N TYR A 65 -17.28 -6.03 -6.40
CA TYR A 65 -17.81 -4.94 -5.57
C TYR A 65 -16.93 -3.70 -5.57
N PHE A 66 -15.61 -3.85 -5.36
CA PHE A 66 -14.73 -2.70 -5.18
C PHE A 66 -14.56 -1.88 -6.46
N SER A 67 -14.20 -2.51 -7.58
CA SER A 67 -13.97 -1.83 -8.86
C SER A 67 -15.23 -1.12 -9.39
N PRO A 68 -16.43 -1.75 -9.43
CA PRO A 68 -17.66 -1.08 -9.87
C PRO A 68 -18.09 0.07 -8.94
N THR A 69 -17.84 -0.07 -7.63
CA THR A 69 -18.16 0.98 -6.64
C THR A 69 -17.25 2.20 -6.86
N LEU A 70 -15.96 1.99 -7.06
CA LEU A 70 -15.01 3.08 -7.34
C LEU A 70 -15.31 3.77 -8.67
N ALA A 71 -15.65 3.02 -9.72
CA ALA A 71 -16.08 3.59 -11.00
C ALA A 71 -17.36 4.43 -10.83
N SER A 72 -18.39 3.87 -10.20
CA SER A 72 -19.65 4.58 -9.94
C SER A 72 -19.46 5.82 -9.07
N LEU A 73 -18.56 5.75 -8.09
CA LEU A 73 -18.22 6.89 -7.24
C LEU A 73 -17.47 7.96 -8.03
N SER A 74 -16.51 7.58 -8.88
CA SER A 74 -15.79 8.48 -9.78
C SER A 74 -16.74 9.21 -10.73
N ASP A 75 -17.71 8.49 -11.29
CA ASP A 75 -18.70 9.03 -12.24
C ASP A 75 -19.68 9.99 -11.56
N ARG A 76 -20.25 9.59 -10.42
CA ARG A 76 -21.16 10.43 -9.63
C ARG A 76 -20.46 11.66 -9.10
N LEU A 77 -19.24 11.47 -8.60
CA LEU A 77 -18.39 12.55 -8.17
C LEU A 77 -17.71 13.20 -9.36
N ARG A 78 -17.98 12.94 -10.65
CA ARG A 78 -17.27 13.54 -11.82
C ARG A 78 -15.77 13.81 -11.58
N VAL A 79 -15.07 12.88 -10.92
CA VAL A 79 -13.63 12.97 -10.65
C VAL A 79 -12.90 12.12 -11.69
N PRO A 80 -11.78 12.61 -12.26
CA PRO A 80 -10.96 11.80 -13.17
C PRO A 80 -10.48 10.49 -12.52
N HIS A 81 -10.47 9.40 -13.28
CA HIS A 81 -10.09 8.07 -12.78
C HIS A 81 -8.66 7.98 -12.24
N ASP A 82 -7.73 8.77 -12.77
CA ASP A 82 -6.36 8.89 -12.25
C ASP A 82 -6.34 9.53 -10.85
N VAL A 83 -7.21 10.51 -10.61
CA VAL A 83 -7.37 11.15 -9.29
C VAL A 83 -8.03 10.19 -8.30
N SER A 84 -9.04 9.44 -8.73
CA SER A 84 -9.66 8.37 -7.94
C SER A 84 -8.64 7.26 -7.60
N GLY A 85 -7.69 6.98 -8.49
CA GLY A 85 -6.59 6.04 -8.27
C GLY A 85 -5.67 6.48 -7.13
N VAL A 86 -5.17 7.71 -7.18
CA VAL A 86 -4.26 8.24 -6.14
C VAL A 86 -4.96 8.63 -4.82
N THR A 87 -6.30 8.58 -4.77
CA THR A 87 -7.07 8.94 -3.56
C THR A 87 -7.84 7.77 -2.99
N PHE A 88 -8.93 7.35 -3.63
CA PHE A 88 -9.81 6.30 -3.10
C PHE A 88 -9.17 4.92 -3.13
N LEU A 89 -8.51 4.58 -4.24
CA LEU A 89 -7.84 3.30 -4.40
C LEU A 89 -6.58 3.23 -3.53
N ALA A 90 -5.73 4.27 -3.57
CA ALA A 90 -4.58 4.40 -2.69
C ALA A 90 -4.94 4.32 -1.19
N PHE A 91 -6.02 4.98 -0.76
CA PHE A 91 -6.49 4.89 0.63
C PHE A 91 -7.01 3.49 0.96
N GLY A 92 -7.80 2.88 0.06
CA GLY A 92 -8.39 1.56 0.26
C GLY A 92 -7.33 0.47 0.46
N ASN A 93 -6.27 0.50 -0.36
CA ASN A 93 -5.18 -0.47 -0.24
C ASN A 93 -4.15 -0.10 0.83
N GLY A 94 -3.84 1.19 0.99
CA GLY A 94 -2.75 1.64 1.87
C GLY A 94 -3.12 1.84 3.34
N ALA A 95 -4.41 1.97 3.68
CA ALA A 95 -4.81 2.16 5.08
C ALA A 95 -4.38 1.01 6.02
N PRO A 96 -4.50 -0.28 5.65
CA PRO A 96 -3.94 -1.40 6.42
C PRO A 96 -2.42 -1.26 6.69
N ASP A 97 -1.65 -0.79 5.71
CA ASP A 97 -0.19 -0.63 5.84
C ASP A 97 0.16 0.48 6.85
N VAL A 98 -0.55 1.60 6.80
CA VAL A 98 -0.39 2.70 7.76
C VAL A 98 -0.72 2.23 9.17
N PHE A 99 -1.79 1.45 9.36
CA PHE A 99 -2.13 0.92 10.68
C PHE A 99 -1.11 -0.11 11.18
N SER A 100 -0.57 -0.93 10.29
CA SER A 100 0.50 -1.90 10.61
C SER A 100 1.78 -1.18 11.02
N ALA A 101 2.14 -0.10 10.32
CA ALA A 101 3.28 0.75 10.69
C ALA A 101 3.08 1.42 12.06
N ILE A 102 1.90 1.96 12.36
CA ILE A 102 1.58 2.50 13.70
C ILE A 102 1.75 1.41 14.78
N ALA A 103 1.29 0.20 14.51
CA ALA A 103 1.43 -0.92 15.44
C ALA A 103 2.90 -1.31 15.66
N ALA A 104 3.71 -1.38 14.60
CA ALA A 104 5.14 -1.69 14.65
C ALA A 104 5.93 -0.67 15.49
N TYR A 105 5.68 0.62 15.26
CA TYR A 105 6.29 1.71 16.03
C TYR A 105 5.85 1.72 17.49
N SER A 106 4.56 1.50 17.76
CA SER A 106 4.06 1.46 19.14
C SER A 106 4.69 0.35 19.99
N SER A 107 5.19 -0.67 19.30
CA SER A 107 5.77 -1.89 19.84
C SER A 107 7.30 -1.89 19.94
N GLY A 108 7.96 -0.81 19.50
CA GLY A 108 9.42 -0.68 19.52
C GLY A 108 10.14 -1.47 18.41
N VAL A 109 9.45 -1.84 17.34
CA VAL A 109 10.01 -2.54 16.17
C VAL A 109 9.82 -1.69 14.91
N GLY A 110 10.14 -0.38 15.01
CA GLY A 110 9.92 0.60 13.94
C GLY A 110 10.67 0.28 12.65
N GLU A 111 11.90 -0.24 12.75
CA GLU A 111 12.71 -0.66 11.59
C GLU A 111 12.01 -1.69 10.70
N ALA A 112 11.29 -2.64 11.31
CA ALA A 112 10.51 -3.63 10.56
C ALA A 112 9.35 -2.99 9.79
N GLY A 113 8.73 -1.95 10.35
CA GLY A 113 7.68 -1.18 9.68
C GLY A 113 8.22 -0.40 8.48
N ILE A 114 9.41 0.20 8.58
CA ILE A 114 10.05 0.90 7.44
C ILE A 114 10.33 -0.09 6.30
N ASN A 115 10.91 -1.25 6.62
CA ASN A 115 11.21 -2.29 5.64
C ASN A 115 9.96 -2.86 4.97
N GLU A 116 8.86 -2.99 5.70
CA GLU A 116 7.56 -3.38 5.14
C GLU A 116 7.06 -2.35 4.13
N LEU A 117 7.06 -1.06 4.49
CA LEU A 117 6.62 0.03 3.61
C LEU A 117 7.48 0.14 2.35
N LEU A 118 8.81 0.05 2.49
CA LEU A 118 9.74 0.12 1.35
C LEU A 118 9.68 -1.13 0.47
N GLY A 119 9.59 -2.32 1.07
CA GLY A 119 9.45 -3.58 0.33
C GLY A 119 8.13 -3.66 -0.45
N GLY A 120 7.03 -3.22 0.17
CA GLY A 120 5.72 -3.08 -0.48
C GLY A 120 5.78 -2.05 -1.62
N ALA A 121 6.39 -0.89 -1.38
CA ALA A 121 6.64 0.12 -2.41
C ALA A 121 7.39 -0.44 -3.64
N VAL A 122 8.46 -1.22 -3.43
CA VAL A 122 9.20 -1.87 -4.53
C VAL A 122 8.27 -2.84 -5.26
N PHE A 123 7.50 -3.66 -4.54
CA PHE A 123 6.57 -4.63 -5.13
C PHE A 123 5.49 -3.96 -5.98
N VAL A 124 4.80 -2.96 -5.43
CA VAL A 124 3.71 -2.25 -6.12
C VAL A 124 4.22 -1.51 -7.36
N SER A 125 5.32 -0.75 -7.23
CA SER A 125 5.87 0.02 -8.35
C SER A 125 6.51 -0.84 -9.45
N THR A 126 6.73 -2.14 -9.22
CA THR A 126 7.35 -3.04 -10.20
C THR A 126 6.43 -4.18 -10.64
N VAL A 127 6.09 -5.10 -9.74
CA VAL A 127 5.28 -6.29 -10.03
C VAL A 127 3.86 -5.89 -10.39
N VAL A 128 3.23 -5.00 -9.62
CA VAL A 128 1.84 -4.60 -9.86
C VAL A 128 1.72 -3.76 -11.13
N VAL A 129 2.58 -2.74 -11.30
CA VAL A 129 2.70 -1.99 -12.56
C VAL A 129 2.92 -2.93 -13.75
N GLY A 130 3.81 -3.91 -13.60
CA GLY A 130 4.10 -4.89 -14.63
C GLY A 130 2.89 -5.77 -14.97
N ALA A 131 2.12 -6.18 -13.98
CA ALA A 131 0.96 -7.03 -14.15
C ALA A 131 -0.17 -6.27 -14.84
N VAL A 132 -0.41 -5.02 -14.44
CA VAL A 132 -1.38 -4.12 -15.07
C VAL A 132 -1.00 -3.86 -16.53
N ALA A 133 0.29 -3.65 -16.83
CA ALA A 133 0.79 -3.43 -18.18
C ALA A 133 0.67 -4.65 -19.11
N VAL A 134 0.72 -5.86 -18.54
CA VAL A 134 0.48 -7.12 -19.29
C VAL A 134 -1.01 -7.40 -19.43
N ALA A 135 -1.81 -7.07 -18.42
CA ALA A 135 -3.25 -7.33 -18.41
C ALA A 135 -4.04 -6.38 -19.33
N SER A 136 -3.54 -5.17 -19.57
CA SER A 136 -4.27 -4.14 -20.32
C SER A 136 -3.32 -3.14 -21.00
N SER A 137 -3.73 -2.60 -22.16
CA SER A 137 -3.00 -1.48 -22.78
C SER A 137 -3.28 -0.19 -22.01
N VAL A 138 -2.24 0.42 -21.45
CA VAL A 138 -2.40 1.59 -20.58
C VAL A 138 -1.82 2.83 -21.24
N GLN A 139 -2.66 3.85 -21.45
CA GLN A 139 -2.21 5.19 -21.80
C GLN A 139 -2.44 6.11 -20.59
N VAL A 140 -1.36 6.65 -20.03
CA VAL A 140 -1.38 7.42 -18.78
C VAL A 140 -1.40 8.92 -19.07
N GLN A 141 -2.07 9.68 -18.20
CA GLN A 141 -2.02 11.14 -18.24
C GLN A 141 -0.64 11.66 -17.84
N ARG A 142 -0.06 12.48 -18.71
CA ARG A 142 1.35 12.92 -18.61
C ARG A 142 1.65 13.64 -17.29
N TRP A 143 0.81 14.62 -16.96
CA TRP A 143 1.01 15.45 -15.78
C TRP A 143 0.76 14.68 -14.49
N ALA A 144 -0.30 13.87 -14.44
CA ALA A 144 -0.62 13.03 -13.29
C ALA A 144 0.55 12.07 -13.00
N PHE A 145 1.03 11.35 -14.02
CA PHE A 145 2.16 10.43 -13.88
C PHE A 145 3.45 11.11 -13.39
N VAL A 146 3.84 12.24 -13.98
CA VAL A 146 5.06 12.96 -13.56
C VAL A 146 4.92 13.50 -12.14
N ARG A 147 3.75 14.02 -11.77
CA ARG A 147 3.43 14.47 -10.40
C ARG A 147 3.55 13.30 -9.41
N ASP A 148 2.94 12.16 -9.71
CA ASP A 148 2.88 11.01 -8.79
C ASP A 148 4.25 10.37 -8.60
N VAL A 149 4.96 10.08 -9.69
CA VAL A 149 6.33 9.53 -9.61
C VAL A 149 7.31 10.55 -9.03
N GLY A 150 7.13 11.85 -9.32
CA GLY A 150 7.93 12.92 -8.75
C GLY A 150 7.74 13.08 -7.25
N ALA A 151 6.49 13.03 -6.76
CA ALA A 151 6.16 13.04 -5.33
C ALA A 151 6.74 11.80 -4.63
N PHE A 152 6.70 10.65 -5.30
CA PHE A 152 7.31 9.43 -4.78
C PHE A 152 8.82 9.57 -4.63
N LEU A 153 9.52 10.01 -5.68
CA LEU A 153 10.96 10.31 -5.59
C LEU A 153 11.28 11.33 -4.50
N ALA A 154 10.46 12.38 -4.35
CA ALA A 154 10.64 13.38 -3.29
C ALA A 154 10.48 12.77 -1.89
N SER A 155 9.52 11.85 -1.69
CA SER A 155 9.35 11.15 -0.41
C SER A 155 10.55 10.27 -0.05
N LEU A 156 11.14 9.58 -1.04
CA LEU A 156 12.33 8.75 -0.84
C LEU A 156 13.59 9.59 -0.58
N LEU A 157 13.72 10.72 -1.27
CA LEU A 157 14.80 11.69 -1.01
C LEU A 157 14.69 12.25 0.40
N LEU A 158 13.48 12.63 0.83
CA LEU A 158 13.25 13.11 2.19
C LEU A 158 13.62 12.05 3.23
N LEU A 159 13.18 10.80 3.04
CA LEU A 159 13.53 9.68 3.91
C LEU A 159 15.06 9.47 3.98
N MET A 160 15.72 9.45 2.82
CA MET A 160 17.18 9.31 2.75
C MET A 160 17.92 10.45 3.45
N MET A 161 17.50 11.70 3.23
CA MET A 161 18.12 12.88 3.86
C MET A 161 17.96 12.86 5.37
N LEU A 162 16.77 12.50 5.87
CA LEU A 162 16.49 12.40 7.31
C LEU A 162 17.29 11.26 7.95
N ALA A 163 17.38 10.12 7.27
CA ALA A 163 18.15 8.97 7.76
C ALA A 163 19.66 9.26 7.86
N ILE A 164 20.23 10.03 6.93
CA ILE A 164 21.65 10.43 6.98
C ILE A 164 21.88 11.53 8.03
N SER A 165 20.91 12.42 8.22
CA SER A 165 21.03 13.54 9.16
C SER A 165 20.78 13.13 10.61
N SER A 166 20.01 12.06 10.86
CA SER A 166 19.70 11.58 12.20
C SER A 166 20.99 11.15 12.90
N SER A 167 21.38 11.90 13.93
CA SER A 167 22.56 11.63 14.75
C SER A 167 22.13 11.52 16.21
N GLY A 168 21.38 10.47 16.56
CA GLY A 168 21.05 10.14 17.95
C GLY A 168 19.62 10.44 18.42
N GLY A 169 18.65 10.48 17.51
CA GLY A 169 17.20 10.37 17.82
C GLY A 169 16.71 11.29 18.94
N ASP A 170 16.84 12.61 18.80
CA ASP A 170 16.17 13.54 19.70
C ASP A 170 14.67 13.65 19.36
N LEU A 171 13.87 14.01 20.36
CA LEU A 171 12.41 14.21 20.20
C LEU A 171 12.12 15.33 19.19
N GLY A 172 12.98 16.35 19.15
CA GLY A 172 12.92 17.43 18.17
C GLY A 172 13.06 16.93 16.74
N ASP A 173 14.05 16.10 16.46
CA ASP A 173 14.32 15.54 15.12
C ASP A 173 13.19 14.61 14.67
N THR A 174 12.66 13.79 15.59
CA THR A 174 11.52 12.90 15.32
C THR A 174 10.27 13.72 14.94
N ALA A 175 10.00 14.82 15.67
CA ALA A 175 8.87 15.70 15.38
C ALA A 175 9.03 16.44 14.05
N VAL A 176 10.23 16.92 13.74
CA VAL A 176 10.53 17.56 12.45
C VAL A 176 10.33 16.57 11.30
N ALA A 177 10.85 15.34 11.41
CA ALA A 177 10.65 14.30 10.42
C ALA A 177 9.16 14.01 10.18
N ALA A 178 8.38 13.82 11.25
CA ALA A 178 6.94 13.59 11.17
C ALA A 178 6.21 14.74 10.45
N LEU A 179 6.51 15.99 10.81
CA LEU A 179 5.92 17.16 10.19
C LEU A 179 6.30 17.29 8.72
N LEU A 180 7.54 17.00 8.34
CA LEU A 180 7.99 17.06 6.94
C LEU A 180 7.28 16.02 6.08
N PHE A 181 7.13 14.78 6.56
CA PHE A 181 6.37 13.75 5.84
C PHE A 181 4.89 14.12 5.67
N LEU A 182 4.24 14.58 6.73
CA LEU A 182 2.84 15.00 6.69
C LEU A 182 2.62 16.25 5.84
N ALA A 183 3.54 17.21 5.88
CA ALA A 183 3.50 18.41 5.04
C ALA A 183 3.67 18.06 3.56
N LEU A 184 4.61 17.16 3.22
CA LEU A 184 4.79 16.68 1.86
C LEU A 184 3.56 15.93 1.35
N TYR A 185 2.88 15.14 2.21
CA TYR A 185 1.62 14.50 1.86
C TYR A 185 0.51 15.52 1.60
N GLY A 186 0.38 16.54 2.46
CA GLY A 186 -0.57 17.64 2.27
C GLY A 186 -0.34 18.37 0.95
N LEU A 187 0.92 18.65 0.61
CA LEU A 187 1.30 19.27 -0.67
C LEU A 187 0.96 18.35 -1.85
N TYR A 188 1.25 17.06 -1.74
CA TYR A 188 0.92 16.07 -2.76
C TYR A 188 -0.59 16.02 -3.02
N VAL A 189 -1.40 15.84 -1.97
CA VAL A 189 -2.87 15.82 -2.08
C VAL A 189 -3.39 17.14 -2.65
N ALA A 190 -2.85 18.29 -2.24
CA ALA A 190 -3.23 19.58 -2.81
C ALA A 190 -2.93 19.64 -4.31
N SER A 191 -1.77 19.13 -4.76
CA SER A 191 -1.41 19.08 -6.18
C SER A 191 -2.31 18.17 -7.02
N VAL A 192 -2.97 17.19 -6.39
CA VAL A 192 -3.95 16.28 -7.00
C VAL A 192 -5.33 16.93 -7.05
N VAL A 193 -5.79 17.44 -5.90
CA VAL A 193 -7.18 17.87 -5.69
C VAL A 193 -7.44 19.28 -6.20
N PHE A 194 -6.48 20.20 -6.05
CA PHE A 194 -6.67 21.60 -6.44
C PHE A 194 -7.02 21.80 -7.92
N PRO A 195 -6.32 21.16 -8.90
CA PRO A 195 -6.68 21.29 -10.31
C PRO A 195 -8.09 20.76 -10.61
N VAL A 196 -8.49 19.67 -9.95
CA VAL A 196 -9.84 19.09 -10.09
C VAL A 196 -10.88 20.04 -9.52
N CYS A 197 -10.67 20.56 -8.32
CA CYS A 197 -11.57 21.53 -7.69
C CYS A 197 -11.72 22.78 -8.55
N VAL A 198 -10.63 23.32 -9.10
CA VAL A 198 -10.66 24.49 -9.98
C VAL A 198 -11.41 24.18 -11.29
N ALA A 199 -11.13 23.04 -11.92
CA ALA A 199 -11.81 22.64 -13.15
C ALA A 199 -13.33 22.48 -12.93
N ARG A 200 -13.71 21.92 -11.77
CA ARG A 200 -15.12 21.72 -11.41
C ARG A 200 -15.81 23.00 -10.98
N TYR A 201 -15.12 23.89 -10.28
CA TYR A 201 -15.63 25.22 -9.99
C TYR A 201 -15.91 25.98 -11.28
N ARG A 202 -14.97 25.97 -12.24
CA ARG A 202 -15.15 26.59 -13.55
C ARG A 202 -16.27 25.94 -14.37
N ALA A 203 -16.40 24.61 -14.33
CA ALA A 203 -17.47 23.89 -14.99
C ALA A 203 -18.83 24.21 -14.37
N ALA A 204 -18.91 24.27 -13.04
CA ALA A 204 -20.12 24.68 -12.32
C ALA A 204 -20.46 26.16 -12.60
N GLU A 205 -19.47 27.05 -12.70
CA GLU A 205 -19.68 28.45 -13.08
C GLU A 205 -20.17 28.59 -14.53
N ALA A 206 -19.66 27.78 -15.46
CA ALA A 206 -20.15 27.71 -16.83
C ALA A 206 -21.57 27.11 -16.89
N GLU A 207 -21.84 26.06 -16.12
CA GLU A 207 -23.17 25.43 -16.00
C GLU A 207 -24.17 26.38 -15.32
N ILE A 208 -23.75 27.24 -14.38
CA ILE A 208 -24.57 28.32 -13.79
C ILE A 208 -24.81 29.45 -14.80
N ARG A 209 -23.80 29.85 -15.58
CA ARG A 209 -23.94 30.86 -16.65
C ARG A 209 -24.88 30.38 -17.77
N ASP A 210 -24.75 29.12 -18.16
CA ASP A 210 -25.66 28.48 -19.12
C ASP A 210 -27.03 28.21 -18.49
N ALA A 211 -27.10 27.90 -17.18
CA ALA A 211 -28.34 27.83 -16.43
C ALA A 211 -29.00 29.20 -16.23
N GLU A 212 -28.30 30.32 -16.37
CA GLU A 212 -28.88 31.68 -16.39
C GLU A 212 -29.55 31.98 -17.75
N ILE A 213 -28.98 31.48 -18.85
CA ILE A 213 -29.58 31.49 -20.20
C ILE A 213 -30.75 30.49 -20.30
N VAL A 214 -30.61 29.32 -19.68
CA VAL A 214 -31.65 28.28 -19.59
C VAL A 214 -32.66 28.58 -18.47
N LYS A 215 -32.41 29.54 -17.56
CA LYS A 215 -33.38 30.02 -16.55
C LYS A 215 -34.60 30.70 -17.16
N LYS A 216 -34.56 31.04 -18.45
CA LYS A 216 -35.74 31.42 -19.24
C LYS A 216 -36.62 30.21 -19.60
N THR A 217 -36.19 28.99 -19.25
CA THR A 217 -36.86 27.72 -19.53
C THR A 217 -36.64 26.72 -18.37
N SER A 218 -37.42 26.91 -17.31
CA SER A 218 -37.88 25.84 -16.39
C SER A 218 -36.87 25.13 -15.46
N MET A 219 -36.80 25.68 -14.26
CA MET A 219 -36.78 25.05 -12.93
C MET A 219 -37.30 23.59 -12.84
N MET A 220 -36.49 22.66 -12.31
CA MET A 220 -36.90 21.51 -11.47
C MET A 220 -35.69 20.68 -10.99
N ILE A 221 -35.82 20.06 -9.81
CA ILE A 221 -34.93 19.07 -9.14
C ILE A 221 -34.04 19.67 -8.03
N SER A 222 -34.70 20.15 -6.98
CA SER A 222 -34.15 20.29 -5.61
C SER A 222 -34.40 19.04 -4.75
N ALA A 223 -34.52 17.85 -5.33
CA ALA A 223 -35.08 16.67 -4.64
C ALA A 223 -34.12 15.47 -4.50
N PHE A 224 -32.80 15.70 -4.40
CA PHE A 224 -31.85 14.59 -4.25
C PHE A 224 -30.90 14.66 -3.05
N TRP A 225 -30.94 15.72 -2.22
CA TRP A 225 -29.89 15.99 -1.23
C TRP A 225 -30.19 15.65 0.23
N HIS A 226 -31.25 14.88 0.52
CA HIS A 226 -31.63 14.57 1.90
C HIS A 226 -31.77 13.07 2.22
N ALA A 227 -31.02 12.19 1.56
CA ALA A 227 -30.97 10.78 1.93
C ALA A 227 -29.56 10.19 1.83
N LEU A 228 -28.72 10.44 2.85
CA LEU A 228 -28.02 9.41 3.65
C LEU A 228 -26.84 9.98 4.47
N SER A 229 -27.01 10.06 5.79
CA SER A 229 -26.11 9.56 6.85
C SER A 229 -26.72 9.97 8.21
N PRO A 230 -26.42 9.36 9.39
CA PRO A 230 -25.47 8.27 9.68
C PRO A 230 -25.98 7.17 10.68
N ARG A 231 -25.23 6.06 10.75
CA ARG A 231 -24.96 5.12 11.89
C ARG A 231 -25.31 3.65 11.62
N VAL A 232 -24.29 2.79 11.52
CA VAL A 232 -24.19 1.49 12.23
C VAL A 232 -22.70 1.20 12.54
N ALA A 233 -22.39 1.25 13.84
CA ALA A 233 -21.46 0.46 14.69
C ALA A 233 -20.05 0.09 14.14
N VAL A 234 -18.93 0.57 14.70
CA VAL A 234 -18.35 0.31 16.05
C VAL A 234 -18.35 -1.19 16.41
N GLY A 235 -17.24 -1.85 16.10
CA GLY A 235 -16.91 -3.22 16.51
C GLY A 235 -15.42 -3.33 16.85
N TYR A 236 -15.14 -3.21 18.16
CA TYR A 236 -14.00 -3.74 18.92
C TYR A 236 -12.57 -3.62 18.37
N ILE A 237 -11.88 -2.61 18.88
CA ILE A 237 -10.43 -2.55 19.05
C ILE A 237 -10.06 -3.55 20.16
N THR A 238 -9.44 -4.68 19.80
CA THR A 238 -8.65 -5.47 20.74
C THR A 238 -7.23 -5.63 20.21
N ARG A 239 -6.32 -5.02 20.97
CA ARG A 239 -4.86 -5.09 21.01
C ARG A 239 -4.22 -6.32 20.33
N ALA A 240 -3.27 -6.06 19.44
CA ALA A 240 -2.28 -7.04 19.00
C ALA A 240 -0.87 -6.39 18.91
N SER A 241 0.08 -7.06 19.53
CA SER A 241 1.55 -6.90 19.56
C SER A 241 2.06 -8.34 19.80
N ASN A 242 3.12 -8.92 19.22
CA ASN A 242 4.30 -8.46 18.49
C ASN A 242 4.82 -9.56 17.53
N SER A 243 5.29 -9.09 16.36
CA SER A 243 6.59 -9.33 15.70
C SER A 243 7.22 -10.73 15.67
N LEU A 244 7.47 -11.29 14.46
CA LEU A 244 8.80 -11.86 14.08
C LEU A 244 8.98 -12.37 12.60
N LEU A 245 8.40 -11.80 11.53
CA LEU A 245 8.62 -12.32 10.15
C LEU A 245 8.74 -11.23 9.06
N GLY A 246 9.51 -10.18 9.35
CA GLY A 246 9.43 -8.89 8.67
C GLY A 246 10.31 -8.62 7.45
N LEU A 247 10.73 -9.58 6.61
CA LEU A 247 11.66 -9.22 5.51
C LEU A 247 11.48 -9.83 4.12
N THR A 248 10.42 -10.57 3.81
CA THR A 248 10.14 -10.96 2.40
C THR A 248 8.70 -11.41 2.17
N VAL A 249 8.09 -12.14 3.11
CA VAL A 249 6.76 -12.75 2.94
C VAL A 249 5.59 -11.82 3.32
N LEU A 250 5.75 -10.94 4.31
CA LEU A 250 4.69 -10.00 4.72
C LEU A 250 4.49 -8.82 3.77
N ALA A 251 5.58 -8.29 3.18
CA ALA A 251 5.47 -7.25 2.14
C ALA A 251 4.71 -7.77 0.91
N TRP A 252 4.83 -9.06 0.59
CA TRP A 252 3.96 -9.71 -0.40
C TRP A 252 2.54 -9.83 0.12
N GLY A 253 2.34 -10.30 1.36
CA GLY A 253 1.00 -10.48 1.95
C GLY A 253 0.13 -9.21 1.91
N ASN A 254 0.70 -8.07 2.30
CA ASN A 254 -0.03 -6.79 2.31
C ASN A 254 -0.22 -6.22 0.89
N SER A 255 0.81 -6.26 0.04
CA SER A 255 0.73 -5.72 -1.33
C SER A 255 0.21 -6.70 -2.39
N VAL A 256 -0.08 -7.96 -2.06
CA VAL A 256 -0.85 -8.86 -2.96
C VAL A 256 -2.29 -8.37 -3.09
N GLY A 257 -2.81 -7.69 -2.05
CA GLY A 257 -4.05 -6.93 -2.15
C GLY A 257 -3.99 -5.89 -3.26
N ASP A 258 -2.92 -5.07 -3.31
CA ASP A 258 -2.68 -4.12 -4.41
C ASP A 258 -2.61 -4.81 -5.77
N LEU A 259 -1.87 -5.93 -5.87
CA LEU A 259 -1.76 -6.67 -7.13
C LEU A 259 -3.12 -7.10 -7.66
N ILE A 260 -3.93 -7.69 -6.77
CA ILE A 260 -5.24 -8.20 -7.12
C ILE A 260 -6.17 -7.02 -7.46
N THR A 261 -6.26 -6.00 -6.62
CA THR A 261 -7.17 -4.87 -6.82
C THR A 261 -6.81 -4.06 -8.07
N ASP A 262 -5.54 -3.74 -8.30
CA ASP A 262 -5.10 -2.95 -9.46
C ASP A 262 -5.28 -3.74 -10.78
N VAL A 263 -4.99 -5.04 -10.79
CA VAL A 263 -5.23 -5.88 -11.97
C VAL A 263 -6.73 -6.03 -12.23
N SER A 264 -7.55 -6.18 -11.19
CA SER A 264 -9.01 -6.20 -11.26
C SER A 264 -9.57 -4.90 -11.85
N VAL A 265 -9.15 -3.75 -11.32
CA VAL A 265 -9.55 -2.42 -11.80
C VAL A 265 -9.12 -2.20 -13.25
N ALA A 266 -7.92 -2.65 -13.62
CA ALA A 266 -7.42 -2.58 -14.99
C ALA A 266 -8.25 -3.45 -15.95
N ARG A 267 -8.59 -4.69 -15.56
CA ARG A 267 -9.44 -5.60 -16.32
C ARG A 267 -10.88 -5.12 -16.44
N ALA A 268 -11.36 -4.39 -15.44
CA ALA A 268 -12.66 -3.73 -15.47
C ALA A 268 -12.73 -2.53 -16.43
N GLY A 269 -11.62 -2.19 -17.12
CA GLY A 269 -11.57 -1.10 -18.10
C GLY A 269 -11.05 0.22 -17.56
N PHE A 270 -10.52 0.24 -16.32
CA PHE A 270 -9.96 1.44 -15.69
C PHE A 270 -8.44 1.36 -15.46
N PRO A 271 -7.61 1.02 -16.47
CA PRO A 271 -6.17 0.81 -16.27
C PRO A 271 -5.41 2.08 -15.88
N GLN A 272 -5.94 3.26 -16.23
CA GLN A 272 -5.38 4.53 -15.77
C GLN A 272 -5.50 4.71 -14.26
N MET A 273 -6.62 4.25 -13.69
CA MET A 273 -6.86 4.29 -12.25
C MET A 273 -5.90 3.34 -11.52
N ALA A 274 -5.74 2.12 -12.04
CA ALA A 274 -4.80 1.13 -11.52
C ALA A 274 -3.36 1.65 -11.52
N ILE A 275 -2.84 2.14 -12.65
CA ILE A 275 -1.47 2.68 -12.71
C ILE A 275 -1.28 3.90 -11.79
N ALA A 276 -2.30 4.76 -11.67
CA ALA A 276 -2.25 5.87 -10.72
C ALA A 276 -2.20 5.37 -9.27
N GLY A 277 -2.96 4.32 -8.94
CA GLY A 277 -2.88 3.59 -7.67
C GLY A 277 -1.48 3.03 -7.39
N CYS A 278 -0.84 2.41 -8.39
CA CYS A 278 0.49 1.82 -8.20
C CYS A 278 1.61 2.82 -7.86
N PHE A 279 1.45 4.11 -8.17
CA PHE A 279 2.41 5.15 -7.81
C PHE A 279 1.93 6.03 -6.64
N GLY A 280 0.63 6.31 -6.55
CA GLY A 280 0.03 7.09 -5.47
C GLY A 280 -0.11 6.33 -4.15
N GLY A 281 -0.38 5.03 -4.20
CA GLY A 281 -0.47 4.14 -3.04
C GLY A 281 0.83 4.10 -2.23
N PRO A 282 1.99 3.81 -2.85
CA PRO A 282 3.27 3.87 -2.17
C PRO A 282 3.62 5.26 -1.61
N VAL A 283 3.23 6.35 -2.28
CA VAL A 283 3.39 7.73 -1.75
C VAL A 283 2.57 7.91 -0.47
N PHE A 284 1.31 7.47 -0.48
CA PHE A 284 0.44 7.47 0.70
C PHE A 284 1.07 6.65 1.84
N ASN A 285 1.52 5.44 1.54
CA ASN A 285 2.12 4.52 2.51
C ASN A 285 3.41 5.07 3.13
N VAL A 286 4.32 5.60 2.33
CA VAL A 286 5.58 6.16 2.86
C VAL A 286 5.31 7.43 3.68
N LEU A 287 4.50 8.36 3.17
CA LEU A 287 4.32 9.65 3.83
C LEU A 287 3.44 9.57 5.09
N LEU A 288 2.30 8.87 5.03
CA LEU A 288 1.44 8.71 6.21
C LEU A 288 1.91 7.57 7.11
N GLY A 289 2.40 6.47 6.52
CA GLY A 289 2.88 5.31 7.27
C GLY A 289 4.19 5.56 8.00
N LEU A 290 4.97 6.58 7.65
CA LEU A 290 6.07 7.06 8.50
C LEU A 290 5.68 8.30 9.32
N GLY A 291 4.95 9.24 8.72
CA GLY A 291 4.59 10.49 9.39
C GLY A 291 3.67 10.32 10.60
N LEU A 292 2.63 9.48 10.51
CA LEU A 292 1.68 9.29 11.61
C LEU A 292 2.25 8.52 12.80
N PRO A 293 2.98 7.40 12.61
CA PRO A 293 3.63 6.72 13.75
C PRO A 293 4.66 7.59 14.46
N MET A 294 5.49 8.33 13.72
CA MET A 294 6.47 9.24 14.31
C MET A 294 5.78 10.37 15.08
N LEU A 295 4.70 10.95 14.55
CA LEU A 295 3.90 11.94 15.28
C LEU A 295 3.29 11.34 16.56
N TYR A 296 2.78 10.11 16.48
CA TYR A 296 2.23 9.39 17.63
C TYR A 296 3.29 9.13 18.70
N ALA A 297 4.51 8.75 18.31
CA ALA A 297 5.65 8.59 19.21
C ALA A 297 5.99 9.92 19.90
N CYS A 298 6.05 11.03 19.16
CA CYS A 298 6.31 12.36 19.72
C CYS A 298 5.27 12.78 20.76
N VAL A 299 3.98 12.54 20.49
CA VAL A 299 2.89 12.83 21.44
C VAL A 299 3.02 12.02 22.73
N ARG A 300 3.64 10.84 22.66
CA ARG A 300 3.95 9.97 23.81
C ARG A 300 5.27 10.32 24.49
N GLY A 301 5.99 11.36 24.03
CA GLY A 301 7.31 11.72 24.54
C GLY A 301 8.38 10.69 24.23
N ARG A 302 8.20 9.88 23.17
CA ARG A 302 9.20 8.94 22.67
C ARG A 302 9.88 9.53 21.46
N SER A 303 11.21 9.45 21.43
CA SER A 303 11.98 9.68 20.22
C SER A 303 12.28 8.34 19.55
N GLU A 304 12.31 8.35 18.23
CA GLU A 304 12.60 7.17 17.42
C GLU A 304 13.73 7.55 16.48
N ASP A 305 14.80 6.77 16.51
CA ASP A 305 15.89 6.97 15.56
C ASP A 305 15.46 6.45 14.19
N LEU A 306 15.62 7.28 13.16
CA LEU A 306 15.32 6.88 11.78
C LEU A 306 16.53 6.14 11.20
N ALA A 307 16.91 5.06 11.87
CA ALA A 307 18.00 4.20 11.45
C ALA A 307 17.51 3.27 10.32
N LEU A 308 18.17 3.36 9.17
CA LEU A 308 17.91 2.48 8.04
C LEU A 308 18.91 1.34 8.05
N ASP A 309 18.38 0.12 8.11
CA ASP A 309 19.18 -1.08 7.96
C ASP A 309 19.62 -1.29 6.50
N ILE A 310 20.48 -2.29 6.27
CA ILE A 310 21.00 -2.59 4.93
C ILE A 310 19.87 -2.90 3.92
N HIS A 311 18.78 -3.51 4.39
CA HIS A 311 17.64 -3.86 3.54
C HIS A 311 16.83 -2.63 3.10
N ALA A 312 16.64 -1.67 3.99
CA ALA A 312 16.04 -0.39 3.66
C ALA A 312 16.90 0.37 2.64
N TRP A 313 18.23 0.39 2.80
CA TRP A 313 19.14 1.01 1.84
C TRP A 313 19.11 0.36 0.45
N ILE A 314 19.06 -0.99 0.40
CA ILE A 314 18.88 -1.73 -0.85
C ILE A 314 17.54 -1.34 -1.49
N SER A 315 16.45 -1.33 -0.71
CA SER A 315 15.11 -1.02 -1.19
C SER A 315 15.00 0.42 -1.73
N LEU A 316 15.58 1.40 -1.04
CA LEU A 316 15.69 2.77 -1.51
C LEU A 316 16.42 2.86 -2.84
N SER A 317 17.58 2.21 -2.95
CA SER A 317 18.38 2.21 -4.18
C SER A 317 17.60 1.62 -5.36
N PHE A 318 16.91 0.51 -5.13
CA PHE A 318 16.11 -0.14 -6.16
C PHE A 318 14.89 0.70 -6.58
N LEU A 319 14.23 1.36 -5.63
CA LEU A 319 13.14 2.29 -5.90
C LEU A 319 13.61 3.47 -6.74
N PHE A 320 14.71 4.13 -6.38
CA PHE A 320 15.25 5.25 -7.15
C PHE A 320 15.49 4.88 -8.62
N VAL A 321 16.14 3.74 -8.87
CA VAL A 321 16.42 3.26 -10.22
C VAL A 321 15.12 2.92 -10.96
N SER A 322 14.19 2.20 -10.33
CA SER A 322 12.93 1.79 -10.96
C SER A 322 12.05 3.00 -11.33
N LEU A 323 11.89 3.96 -10.43
CA LEU A 323 11.08 5.16 -10.64
C LEU A 323 11.69 6.09 -11.69
N THR A 324 13.01 6.28 -11.64
CA THR A 324 13.72 7.08 -12.66
C THR A 324 13.62 6.41 -14.03
N SER A 325 13.78 5.08 -14.11
CA SER A 325 13.60 4.34 -15.36
C SER A 325 12.17 4.44 -15.88
N SER A 326 11.16 4.41 -14.98
CA SER A 326 9.74 4.53 -15.34
C SER A 326 9.44 5.89 -15.96
N LEU A 327 9.96 6.98 -15.38
CA LEU A 327 9.86 8.33 -15.95
C LEU A 327 10.43 8.39 -17.36
N LEU A 328 11.62 7.81 -17.57
CA LEU A 328 12.31 7.84 -18.87
C LEU A 328 11.57 7.01 -19.93
N VAL A 329 11.16 5.79 -19.59
CA VAL A 329 10.50 4.86 -20.52
C VAL A 329 9.12 5.39 -20.90
N PHE A 330 8.31 5.80 -19.93
CA PHE A 330 6.97 6.33 -20.23
C PHE A 330 7.08 7.62 -21.05
N ARG A 331 8.03 8.52 -20.73
CA ARG A 331 8.27 9.72 -21.56
C ARG A 331 8.65 9.37 -23.00
N ARG A 332 9.53 8.38 -23.19
CA ARG A 332 9.97 7.92 -24.51
C ARG A 332 8.84 7.28 -25.32
N HIS A 333 7.95 6.55 -24.66
CA HIS A 333 6.79 5.89 -25.27
C HIS A 333 5.52 6.74 -25.24
N ARG A 334 5.64 8.08 -25.17
CA ARG A 334 4.51 9.04 -25.18
C ARG A 334 3.43 8.73 -24.13
N TYR A 335 3.85 8.23 -22.98
CA TYR A 335 3.04 7.85 -21.82
C TYR A 335 2.12 6.65 -22.07
N HIS A 336 2.45 5.83 -23.06
CA HIS A 336 1.91 4.49 -23.19
C HIS A 336 2.82 3.52 -22.41
N CYS A 337 2.24 2.68 -21.56
CA CYS A 337 2.99 1.66 -20.83
C CYS A 337 3.18 0.42 -21.72
N PRO A 338 4.41 0.11 -22.18
CA PRO A 338 4.59 -1.03 -23.05
C PRO A 338 4.70 -2.33 -22.24
N PRO A 339 4.09 -3.44 -22.69
CA PRO A 339 4.06 -4.69 -21.92
C PRO A 339 5.44 -5.32 -21.73
N TRP A 340 6.40 -5.04 -22.63
CA TRP A 340 7.80 -5.50 -22.46
C TRP A 340 8.46 -4.86 -21.24
N TYR A 341 8.14 -3.59 -20.96
CA TYR A 341 8.70 -2.88 -19.81
C TYR A 341 8.10 -3.42 -18.51
N GLY A 342 6.80 -3.74 -18.52
CA GLY A 342 6.16 -4.42 -17.39
C GLY A 342 6.82 -5.75 -17.04
N LYS A 343 7.14 -6.58 -18.04
CA LYS A 343 7.91 -7.82 -17.83
C LYS A 343 9.31 -7.55 -17.28
N LEU A 344 9.98 -6.50 -17.77
CA LEU A 344 11.30 -6.10 -17.28
C LEU A 344 11.24 -5.69 -15.80
N LEU A 345 10.21 -4.94 -15.38
CA LEU A 345 10.01 -4.56 -13.98
C LEU A 345 9.81 -5.78 -13.08
N MET A 346 9.07 -6.80 -13.51
CA MET A 346 8.92 -8.05 -12.77
C MET A 346 10.24 -8.81 -12.61
N VAL A 347 11.06 -8.88 -13.66
CA VAL A 347 12.41 -9.49 -13.58
C VAL A 347 13.30 -8.68 -12.65
N TYR A 348 13.23 -7.35 -12.71
CA TYR A 348 13.95 -6.46 -11.82
C TYR A 348 13.57 -6.68 -10.35
N TYR A 349 12.29 -6.90 -10.06
CA TYR A 349 11.81 -7.28 -8.73
C TYR A 349 12.39 -8.62 -8.27
N PHE A 350 12.44 -9.62 -9.15
CA PHE A 350 13.00 -10.92 -8.80
C PHE A 350 14.48 -10.82 -8.42
N ILE A 351 15.26 -9.98 -9.12
CA ILE A 351 16.66 -9.68 -8.78
C ILE A 351 16.74 -9.01 -7.40
N TYR A 352 15.89 -8.01 -7.13
CA TYR A 352 15.78 -7.35 -5.82
C TYR A 352 15.51 -8.35 -4.69
N SER A 353 14.54 -9.26 -4.88
CA SER A 353 14.20 -10.28 -3.87
C SER A 353 15.34 -11.25 -3.65
N LEU A 354 16.00 -11.73 -4.71
CA LEU A 354 17.17 -12.61 -4.58
C LEU A 354 18.33 -11.93 -3.85
N LEU A 355 18.59 -10.65 -4.12
CA LEU A 355 19.62 -9.88 -3.43
C LEU A 355 19.33 -9.77 -1.93
N ASN A 356 18.09 -9.42 -1.56
CA ASN A 356 17.69 -9.33 -0.15
C ASN A 356 17.78 -10.68 0.56
N LEU A 357 17.38 -11.78 -0.10
CA LEU A 357 17.55 -13.12 0.43
C LEU A 357 19.04 -13.47 0.61
N ALA A 358 19.89 -13.17 -0.36
CA ALA A 358 21.33 -13.43 -0.28
C ALA A 358 22.00 -12.67 0.89
N VAL A 359 21.61 -11.42 1.11
CA VAL A 359 22.07 -10.60 2.26
C VAL A 359 21.54 -11.18 3.57
N ALA A 360 20.26 -11.55 3.64
CA ALA A 360 19.66 -12.14 4.84
C ALA A 360 20.34 -13.47 5.26
N PHE A 361 20.70 -14.31 4.28
CA PHE A 361 21.41 -15.57 4.52
C PHE A 361 22.94 -15.41 4.65
N ARG A 362 23.47 -14.17 4.72
CA ARG A 362 24.90 -13.84 4.82
C ARG A 362 25.78 -14.48 3.73
N VAL A 363 25.21 -14.74 2.55
CA VAL A 363 25.96 -15.31 1.42
C VAL A 363 26.90 -14.27 0.79
N VAL A 364 26.66 -12.98 1.04
CA VAL A 364 27.57 -11.88 0.70
C VAL A 364 28.32 -11.48 1.97
N ILE A 365 29.57 -11.96 2.09
CA ILE A 365 30.53 -11.56 3.11
C ILE A 365 30.83 -10.06 2.88
N VAL A 366 30.57 -9.23 3.89
CA VAL A 366 31.02 -7.82 3.95
C VAL A 366 32.54 -7.77 4.09
#